data_AF-A0A7V9F4S3-F1
#
_entry.id   AF-A0A7V9F4S3-F1
#
_cell.length_a   1.000
_cell.length_b   1.000
_cell.length_c   1.000
_cell.angle_alpha   90.00
_cell.angle_beta   90.00
_cell.angle_gamma   90.00
#
_symmetry.space_group_name_H-M   'P 1'
#
loop_
_entity.id
_entity.type
_entity.pdbx_description
1 polymer ?
#
loop_
_entity_poly.entity_id
_entity_poly.type
_entity_poly.pdbx_seq_one_letter_code
_entity_poly.pdbx_strand_id
1 'polypeptide(L)'
;MSPAESSQDLWRTLSRLRSALAETALPLETRGAVDARQVRGALVDQLDDYVLPRLVQIDAPLLAVVGGSTGAGKSTLVNTLVGQVVSQPGVLRPTTRSPVLVFNPADASWFEGERILPELARTSRASADPRALQLVPTDALLPGLAILDAPDIDSVEEQNRLLASQLLAAADLWLFVTSAARYADQVPWGFLKAAAERSAAVAVVLDRTPPEAEHEVARHLSEMLAARGLGDSLLFTVVESPVGANALLPPATVDPIRQWLHGLAADSAARSAVVRQTLDGAVRSVGQRTYDIADAAAVQAETANRLRADAGRAYDDAGRAVAAAIQDGTMLRGEVLARWQEFVGTGELLRGLE
;
A
#
# COMPACT_ATOMS: atom_id res chain seq x y z
N MET A 1 31.84 -6.80 12.19
CA MET A 1 31.03 -5.86 11.40
C MET A 1 30.47 -4.85 12.36
N SER A 2 30.77 -3.57 12.15
CA SER A 2 30.16 -2.48 12.91
C SER A 2 28.65 -2.44 12.63
N PRO A 3 27.79 -2.04 13.58
CA PRO A 3 26.35 -1.86 13.33
C PRO A 3 26.05 -1.01 12.10
N ALA A 4 26.86 0.02 11.84
CA ALA A 4 26.74 0.89 10.68
C ALA A 4 27.06 0.19 9.34
N GLU A 5 28.01 -0.75 9.33
CA GLU A 5 28.33 -1.57 8.14
C GLU A 5 27.19 -2.54 7.84
N SER A 6 26.59 -3.13 8.87
CA SER A 6 25.42 -4.02 8.72
C SER A 6 24.19 -3.29 8.16
N SER A 7 23.92 -2.06 8.60
CA SER A 7 22.81 -1.25 8.07
C SER A 7 23.03 -0.86 6.61
N GLN A 8 24.25 -0.52 6.21
CA GLN A 8 24.56 -0.19 4.82
C GLN A 8 24.42 -1.40 3.89
N ASP A 9 24.86 -2.58 4.32
CA ASP A 9 24.73 -3.80 3.53
C ASP A 9 23.27 -4.26 3.41
N LEU A 10 22.49 -4.11 4.49
CA LEU A 10 21.04 -4.34 4.45
C LEU A 10 20.36 -3.37 3.47
N TRP A 11 20.68 -2.07 3.54
CA TRP A 11 20.13 -1.07 2.63
C TRP A 11 20.45 -1.43 1.18
N ARG A 12 21.71 -1.72 0.84
CA ARG A 12 22.11 -2.12 -0.53
C ARG A 12 21.37 -3.36 -1.01
N THR A 13 21.19 -4.35 -0.13
CA THR A 13 20.49 -5.59 -0.45
C THR A 13 19.01 -5.33 -0.76
N LEU A 14 18.35 -4.53 0.07
CA LEU A 14 16.94 -4.18 -0.11
C LEU A 14 16.73 -3.25 -1.31
N SER A 15 17.66 -2.34 -1.60
CA SER A 15 17.60 -1.52 -2.83
C SER A 15 17.73 -2.38 -4.09
N ARG A 16 18.61 -3.40 -4.08
CA ARG A 16 18.70 -4.36 -5.20
C ARG A 16 17.43 -5.18 -5.35
N LEU A 17 16.84 -5.63 -4.24
CA LEU A 17 15.55 -6.32 -4.26
C LEU A 17 14.44 -5.44 -4.83
N ARG A 18 14.38 -4.17 -4.40
CA ARG A 18 13.44 -3.17 -4.93
C ARG A 18 13.57 -3.04 -6.45
N SER A 19 14.78 -2.88 -6.97
CA SER A 19 15.03 -2.81 -8.41
C SER A 19 14.59 -4.09 -9.13
N ALA A 20 14.95 -5.26 -8.61
CA ALA A 20 14.56 -6.54 -9.22
C ALA A 20 13.04 -6.74 -9.26
N LEU A 21 12.33 -6.37 -8.19
CA LEU A 21 10.86 -6.40 -8.15
C LEU A 21 10.25 -5.44 -9.18
N ALA A 22 10.76 -4.21 -9.28
CA ALA A 22 10.28 -3.22 -10.24
C ALA A 22 10.50 -3.64 -11.70
N GLU A 23 11.62 -4.31 -11.99
CA GLU A 23 11.96 -4.81 -13.33
C GLU A 23 11.24 -6.11 -13.70
N THR A 24 10.66 -6.83 -12.72
CA THR A 24 9.96 -8.10 -12.96
C THR A 24 8.64 -7.85 -13.69
N ALA A 25 8.64 -8.12 -15.01
CA ALA A 25 7.44 -8.05 -15.84
C ALA A 25 6.65 -9.37 -15.80
N LEU A 26 5.33 -9.27 -15.60
CA LEU A 26 4.40 -10.40 -15.62
C LEU A 26 3.35 -10.19 -16.73
N PRO A 27 3.73 -10.20 -18.03
CA PRO A 27 2.87 -9.70 -19.11
C PRO A 27 1.76 -10.67 -19.55
N LEU A 28 1.93 -11.99 -19.37
CA LEU A 28 0.97 -12.99 -19.81
C LEU A 28 -0.18 -13.12 -18.80
N GLU A 29 -1.40 -13.34 -19.28
CA GLU A 29 -2.58 -13.60 -18.45
C GLU A 29 -2.61 -15.06 -17.95
N THR A 30 -1.59 -15.44 -17.18
CA THR A 30 -1.56 -16.73 -16.48
C THR A 30 -2.45 -16.69 -15.25
N ARG A 31 -2.83 -17.87 -14.73
CA ARG A 31 -3.54 -17.96 -13.46
C ARG A 31 -2.74 -17.23 -12.36
N GLY A 32 -3.39 -16.32 -11.64
CA GLY A 32 -2.77 -15.53 -10.57
C GLY A 32 -1.91 -14.34 -11.02
N ALA A 33 -1.83 -14.03 -12.33
CA ALA A 33 -0.99 -12.93 -12.83
C ALA A 33 -1.44 -11.57 -12.28
N VAL A 34 -2.75 -11.32 -12.19
CA VAL A 34 -3.31 -10.07 -11.64
C VAL A 34 -2.90 -9.89 -10.18
N ASP A 35 -3.09 -10.92 -9.36
CA ASP A 35 -2.73 -10.89 -7.93
C ASP A 35 -1.21 -10.69 -7.77
N ALA A 36 -0.38 -11.41 -8.54
CA ALA A 36 1.06 -11.26 -8.50
C ALA A 36 1.52 -9.84 -8.89
N ARG A 37 0.87 -9.19 -9.86
CA ARG A 37 1.15 -7.78 -10.20
C ARG A 37 0.79 -6.83 -9.05
N GLN A 38 -0.34 -7.06 -8.39
CA GLN A 38 -0.76 -6.26 -7.22
C GLN A 38 0.20 -6.44 -6.05
N VAL A 39 0.58 -7.69 -5.74
CA VAL A 39 1.56 -8.01 -4.69
C VAL A 39 2.90 -7.38 -5.00
N ARG A 40 3.40 -7.51 -6.23
CA ARG A 40 4.67 -6.90 -6.67
C ARG A 40 4.64 -5.37 -6.48
N GLY A 41 3.56 -4.71 -6.89
CA GLY A 41 3.37 -3.27 -6.67
C GLY A 41 3.45 -2.91 -5.19
N ALA A 42 2.66 -3.57 -4.36
CA ALA A 42 2.64 -3.34 -2.92
C ALA A 42 4.00 -3.59 -2.24
N LEU A 43 4.81 -4.53 -2.73
CA LEU A 43 6.17 -4.76 -2.21
C LEU A 43 7.15 -3.65 -2.60
N VAL A 44 7.04 -3.12 -3.82
CA VAL A 44 7.84 -1.96 -4.25
C VAL A 44 7.46 -0.73 -3.43
N ASP A 45 6.16 -0.47 -3.30
CA ASP A 45 5.64 0.65 -2.50
C ASP A 45 6.09 0.52 -1.04
N GLN A 46 6.03 -0.67 -0.44
CA GLN A 46 6.51 -0.89 0.93
C GLN A 46 8.01 -0.64 1.11
N LEU A 47 8.82 -0.98 0.10
CA LEU A 47 10.25 -0.72 0.11
C LEU A 47 10.55 0.78 -0.02
N ASP A 48 9.82 1.48 -0.89
CA ASP A 48 10.02 2.89 -1.19
C ASP A 48 9.45 3.83 -0.11
N ASP A 49 8.25 3.54 0.40
CA ASP A 49 7.53 4.43 1.33
C ASP A 49 7.98 4.28 2.78
N TYR A 50 8.50 3.11 3.18
CA TYR A 50 8.84 2.82 4.58
C TYR A 50 10.23 2.22 4.77
N VAL A 51 10.51 1.05 4.20
CA VAL A 51 11.70 0.27 4.59
C VAL A 51 13.01 1.00 4.26
N LEU A 52 13.18 1.47 3.02
CA LEU A 52 14.40 2.15 2.61
C LEU A 52 14.56 3.52 3.29
N PRO A 53 13.54 4.41 3.34
CA PRO A 53 13.64 5.66 4.08
C PRO A 53 13.97 5.45 5.57
N ARG A 54 13.30 4.49 6.23
CA ARG A 54 13.46 4.27 7.66
C ARG A 54 14.83 3.68 8.02
N LEU A 55 15.43 2.86 7.15
CA LEU A 55 16.80 2.36 7.33
C LEU A 55 17.85 3.48 7.29
N VAL A 56 17.65 4.50 6.45
CA VAL A 56 18.53 5.67 6.38
C VAL A 56 18.36 6.55 7.63
N GLN A 57 17.16 6.56 8.20
CA GLN A 57 16.75 7.49 9.25
C GLN A 57 16.23 6.77 10.48
N ILE A 58 16.99 5.79 10.98
CA ILE A 58 16.55 4.95 12.10
C ILE A 58 16.36 5.76 13.40
N ASP A 59 17.07 6.88 13.53
CA ASP A 59 17.00 7.79 14.67
C ASP A 59 15.91 8.88 14.52
N ALA A 60 15.21 8.93 13.37
CA ALA A 60 14.13 9.90 13.20
C ALA A 60 12.99 9.63 14.21
N PRO A 61 12.22 10.66 14.58
CA PRO A 61 11.09 10.54 15.50
C PRO A 61 10.14 9.42 15.10
N LEU A 62 9.47 8.83 16.09
CA LEU A 62 8.42 7.85 15.84
C LEU A 62 7.25 8.55 15.16
N LEU A 63 6.87 8.06 13.98
CA LEU A 63 5.74 8.57 13.21
C LEU A 63 4.47 7.78 13.57
N ALA A 64 3.62 8.40 14.38
CA ALA A 64 2.30 7.88 14.74
C ALA A 64 1.25 8.43 13.76
N VAL A 65 0.69 7.57 12.91
CA VAL A 65 -0.32 7.96 11.92
C VAL A 65 -1.71 7.64 12.46
N VAL A 66 -2.56 8.66 12.54
CA VAL A 66 -3.96 8.54 12.94
C VAL A 66 -4.80 8.30 11.70
N GLY A 67 -5.27 7.06 11.54
CA GLY A 67 -6.07 6.60 10.41
C GLY A 67 -7.38 5.99 10.87
N GLY A 68 -8.38 5.87 9.99
CA GLY A 68 -9.70 5.40 10.41
C GLY A 68 -10.84 5.90 9.54
N SER A 69 -12.04 5.41 9.84
CA SER A 69 -13.25 5.65 9.04
C SER A 69 -13.66 7.13 8.99
N THR A 70 -14.45 7.45 7.98
CA THR A 70 -14.99 8.78 7.73
C THR A 70 -15.83 9.24 8.90
N GLY A 71 -15.47 10.40 9.42
CA GLY A 71 -16.15 11.00 10.55
C GLY A 71 -16.05 10.18 11.83
N ALA A 72 -15.04 9.29 11.98
CA ALA A 72 -14.78 8.56 13.22
C ALA A 72 -14.41 9.49 14.38
N GLY A 73 -13.77 10.63 14.09
CA GLY A 73 -13.35 11.65 15.08
C GLY A 73 -11.84 11.95 15.10
N LYS A 74 -11.07 11.43 14.13
CA LYS A 74 -9.59 11.56 14.03
C LYS A 74 -9.04 12.96 14.30
N SER A 75 -9.47 13.98 13.56
CA SER A 75 -8.95 15.34 13.73
C SER A 75 -9.28 15.92 15.10
N THR A 76 -10.47 15.61 15.65
CA THR A 76 -10.84 16.00 17.03
C THR A 76 -9.94 15.31 18.06
N LEU A 77 -9.64 14.02 17.86
CA LEU A 77 -8.71 13.27 18.70
C LEU A 77 -7.30 13.87 18.64
N VAL A 78 -6.77 14.12 17.44
CA VAL A 78 -5.44 14.73 17.24
C VAL A 78 -5.36 16.10 17.92
N ASN A 79 -6.34 16.98 17.69
CA ASN A 79 -6.37 18.28 18.34
C ASN A 79 -6.38 18.18 19.87
N THR A 80 -7.15 17.23 20.41
CA THR A 80 -7.25 17.04 21.86
C THR A 80 -5.96 16.46 22.43
N LEU A 81 -5.29 15.53 21.72
CA LEU A 81 -3.99 14.99 22.12
C LEU A 81 -2.91 16.07 22.17
N VAL A 82 -2.92 16.99 21.21
CA VAL A 82 -1.98 18.12 21.13
C VAL A 82 -2.40 19.28 22.05
N GLY A 83 -3.67 19.32 22.48
CA GLY A 83 -4.23 20.38 23.33
C GLY A 83 -4.57 21.68 22.60
N GLN A 84 -4.53 21.70 21.27
CA GLN A 84 -4.87 22.86 20.44
C GLN A 84 -5.44 22.41 19.09
N VAL A 85 -6.18 23.31 18.43
CA VAL A 85 -6.76 23.03 17.10
C VAL A 85 -5.68 23.19 16.02
N VAL A 86 -5.11 22.07 15.59
CA VAL A 86 -4.08 21.99 14.54
C VAL A 86 -4.64 21.49 13.21
N SER A 87 -5.63 20.62 13.28
CA SER A 87 -6.41 20.10 12.16
C SER A 87 -7.85 20.53 12.35
N GLN A 88 -8.52 21.10 11.35
CA GLN A 88 -9.91 21.49 11.55
C GLN A 88 -10.79 20.24 11.72
N PRO A 89 -11.69 20.14 12.72
CA PRO A 89 -12.71 19.08 12.74
C PRO A 89 -13.70 19.29 11.59
N GLY A 90 -14.09 18.23 10.89
CA GLY A 90 -15.01 18.32 9.75
C GLY A 90 -16.47 18.08 10.16
N VAL A 91 -17.37 19.04 9.88
CA VAL A 91 -18.84 18.87 10.01
C VAL A 91 -19.49 18.57 8.64
N LEU A 92 -18.82 18.91 7.53
CA LEU A 92 -19.28 18.71 6.15
C LEU A 92 -18.49 17.57 5.48
N ARG A 93 -19.21 16.61 4.88
CA ARG A 93 -18.64 15.45 4.17
C ARG A 93 -18.69 15.66 2.65
N PRO A 94 -17.75 15.09 1.89
CA PRO A 94 -16.32 14.94 2.16
C PRO A 94 -15.61 16.23 1.73
N THR A 95 -14.81 16.85 2.58
CA THR A 95 -13.94 17.96 2.15
C THR A 95 -12.49 17.54 2.31
N THR A 96 -11.81 17.46 1.17
CA THR A 96 -10.37 17.25 1.00
C THR A 96 -9.59 18.08 2.03
N ARG A 97 -8.68 17.47 2.79
CA ARG A 97 -7.73 18.19 3.65
C ARG A 97 -6.33 17.64 3.46
N SER A 98 -5.36 18.55 3.37
CA SER A 98 -3.95 18.17 3.41
C SER A 98 -3.67 17.43 4.72
N PRO A 99 -2.93 16.30 4.72
CA PRO A 99 -2.47 15.67 5.95
C PRO A 99 -1.75 16.68 6.84
N VAL A 100 -1.95 16.57 8.15
CA VAL A 100 -1.36 17.47 9.15
C VAL A 100 -0.36 16.67 9.97
N LEU A 101 0.92 17.05 9.91
CA LEU A 101 1.98 16.49 10.71
C LEU A 101 2.32 17.45 11.85
N VAL A 102 2.10 16.98 13.06
CA VAL A 102 2.39 17.69 14.31
C VAL A 102 3.65 17.08 14.92
N PHE A 103 4.63 17.91 15.28
CA PHE A 103 5.92 17.45 15.81
C PHE A 103 6.53 18.47 16.77
N ASN A 104 7.52 18.04 17.56
CA ASN A 104 8.26 18.95 18.44
C ASN A 104 9.26 19.81 17.62
N PRO A 105 9.40 21.13 17.86
CA PRO A 105 10.35 21.98 17.14
C PRO A 105 11.80 21.48 17.13
N ALA A 106 12.24 20.73 18.16
CA ALA A 106 13.57 20.12 18.21
C ALA A 106 13.79 19.08 17.10
N ASP A 107 12.71 18.51 16.56
CA ASP A 107 12.74 17.50 15.50
C ASP A 107 12.52 18.09 14.09
N ALA A 108 12.42 19.42 13.95
CA ALA A 108 12.06 20.08 12.70
C ALA A 108 12.94 19.66 11.51
N SER A 109 14.24 19.49 11.73
CA SER A 109 15.20 19.09 10.69
C SER A 109 14.88 17.73 10.04
N TRP A 110 14.09 16.87 10.69
CA TRP A 110 13.65 15.58 10.12
C TRP A 110 12.51 15.74 9.12
N PHE A 111 11.67 16.77 9.27
CA PHE A 111 10.43 16.94 8.52
C PHE A 111 10.46 18.08 7.49
N GLU A 112 11.39 19.03 7.64
CA GLU A 112 11.56 20.15 6.70
C GLU A 112 12.09 19.72 5.32
N GLY A 113 12.80 18.59 5.24
CA GLY A 113 13.30 18.03 3.98
C GLY A 113 12.39 16.97 3.34
N GLU A 114 12.78 16.48 2.17
CA GLU A 114 12.13 15.35 1.46
C GLU A 114 12.46 13.97 2.08
N ARG A 115 12.76 13.96 3.38
CA ARG A 115 13.29 12.80 4.09
C ARG A 115 12.22 11.80 4.50
N ILE A 116 11.06 12.31 4.92
CA ILE A 116 9.88 11.54 5.33
C ILE A 116 8.74 12.00 4.43
N LEU A 117 8.08 11.06 3.76
CA LEU A 117 7.01 11.32 2.78
C LEU A 117 7.47 12.29 1.67
N PRO A 118 8.51 11.94 0.87
CA PRO A 118 9.13 12.83 -0.11
C PRO A 118 8.14 13.46 -1.10
N GLU A 119 7.08 12.73 -1.47
CA GLU A 119 6.14 13.13 -2.52
C GLU A 119 5.19 14.30 -2.13
N LEU A 120 5.12 14.66 -0.84
CA LEU A 120 4.19 15.69 -0.36
C LEU A 120 4.86 17.05 -0.18
N ALA A 121 4.41 18.09 -0.89
CA ALA A 121 4.95 19.44 -0.74
C ALA A 121 4.74 19.98 0.69
N ARG A 122 5.81 20.47 1.33
CA ARG A 122 5.73 20.95 2.72
C ARG A 122 5.09 22.33 2.76
N THR A 123 4.13 22.53 3.65
CA THR A 123 3.50 23.84 3.89
C THR A 123 3.40 24.12 5.38
N SER A 124 3.66 25.36 5.78
CA SER A 124 3.42 25.83 7.15
C SER A 124 2.00 26.38 7.36
N ARG A 125 1.20 26.44 6.29
CA ARG A 125 -0.17 26.96 6.28
C ARG A 125 -1.15 25.85 6.00
N ALA A 126 -2.34 25.97 6.60
CA ALA A 126 -3.47 25.12 6.28
C ALA A 126 -3.72 25.13 4.77
N SER A 127 -3.79 23.93 4.20
CA SER A 127 -4.00 23.71 2.77
C SER A 127 -5.14 22.74 2.55
N ALA A 128 -5.85 22.93 1.43
CA ALA A 128 -6.78 21.95 0.91
C ALA A 128 -6.14 21.07 -0.19
N ASP A 129 -4.86 21.28 -0.51
CA ASP A 129 -4.14 20.48 -1.49
C ASP A 129 -3.78 19.10 -0.89
N PRO A 130 -4.32 17.99 -1.42
CA PRO A 130 -3.98 16.65 -0.94
C PRO A 130 -2.51 16.29 -1.20
N ARG A 131 -1.80 17.02 -2.07
CA ARG A 131 -0.37 16.84 -2.33
C ARG A 131 0.52 17.65 -1.39
N ALA A 132 -0.06 18.36 -0.43
CA ALA A 132 0.69 19.11 0.56
C ALA A 132 0.67 18.40 1.92
N LEU A 133 1.76 18.50 2.68
CA LEU A 133 1.85 18.10 4.07
C LEU A 133 1.95 19.35 4.94
N GLN A 134 0.93 19.60 5.77
CA GLN A 134 0.96 20.72 6.70
C GLN A 134 1.84 20.39 7.90
N LEU A 135 2.91 21.15 8.08
CA LEU A 135 3.83 21.04 9.21
C LEU A 135 3.38 21.96 10.35
N VAL A 136 3.14 21.38 11.52
CA VAL A 136 2.73 22.11 12.73
C VAL A 136 3.71 21.81 13.88
N PRO A 137 4.74 22.67 14.07
CA PRO A 137 5.65 22.54 15.20
C PRO A 137 4.93 22.94 16.51
N THR A 138 5.10 22.15 17.57
CA THR A 138 4.50 22.43 18.89
C THR A 138 5.30 21.85 20.06
N ASP A 139 5.44 22.63 21.13
CA ASP A 139 6.05 22.17 22.39
C ASP A 139 5.13 21.25 23.22
N ALA A 140 3.88 21.04 22.78
CA ALA A 140 2.95 20.14 23.44
C ALA A 140 3.30 18.66 23.26
N LEU A 141 4.06 18.33 22.20
CA LEU A 141 4.60 16.99 21.98
C LEU A 141 6.01 16.90 22.52
N LEU A 142 6.37 15.75 23.09
CA LEU A 142 7.75 15.46 23.48
C LEU A 142 8.61 15.21 22.23
N PRO A 143 9.91 15.58 22.27
CA PRO A 143 10.85 15.22 21.22
C PRO A 143 10.89 13.71 20.95
N GLY A 144 11.08 13.33 19.69
CA GLY A 144 11.11 11.93 19.26
C GLY A 144 9.73 11.33 18.96
N LEU A 145 8.65 12.12 18.96
CA LEU A 145 7.31 11.73 18.54
C LEU A 145 6.74 12.75 17.54
N ALA A 146 6.17 12.25 16.45
CA ALA A 146 5.35 13.03 15.54
C ALA A 146 4.00 12.34 15.31
N ILE A 147 2.93 13.14 15.28
CA ILE A 147 1.56 12.66 15.06
C ILE A 147 1.08 13.19 13.71
N LEU A 148 0.63 12.28 12.84
CA LEU A 148 0.10 12.62 11.52
C LEU A 148 -1.40 12.34 11.46
N ASP A 149 -2.21 13.36 11.18
CA ASP A 149 -3.64 13.22 10.87
C ASP A 149 -3.79 12.87 9.39
N ALA A 150 -4.20 11.62 9.10
CA ALA A 150 -4.37 11.12 7.74
C ALA A 150 -5.83 11.30 7.25
N PRO A 151 -6.05 11.44 5.93
CA PRO A 151 -7.39 11.40 5.36
C PRO A 151 -8.16 10.11 5.69
N ASP A 152 -9.47 10.15 5.47
CA ASP A 152 -10.35 9.00 5.67
C ASP A 152 -10.01 7.85 4.69
N ILE A 153 -9.80 6.64 5.23
CA ILE A 153 -9.48 5.44 4.42
C ILE A 153 -10.65 4.94 3.56
N ASP A 154 -11.88 5.26 3.97
CA ASP A 154 -13.13 4.96 3.29
C ASP A 154 -13.68 6.18 2.51
N SER A 155 -12.83 7.18 2.24
CA SER A 155 -13.17 8.34 1.43
C SER A 155 -13.70 7.93 0.05
N VAL A 156 -14.71 8.64 -0.45
CA VAL A 156 -15.21 8.47 -1.82
C VAL A 156 -14.22 9.00 -2.87
N GLU A 157 -13.42 10.01 -2.50
CA GLU A 157 -12.36 10.56 -3.34
C GLU A 157 -11.17 9.58 -3.40
N GLU A 158 -10.84 9.11 -4.60
CA GLU A 158 -9.76 8.15 -4.84
C GLU A 158 -8.40 8.67 -4.39
N GLN A 159 -8.10 9.94 -4.68
CA GLN A 159 -6.84 10.57 -4.27
C GLN A 159 -6.65 10.53 -2.75
N ASN A 160 -7.70 10.76 -1.96
CA ASN A 160 -7.62 10.68 -0.50
C ASN A 160 -7.40 9.25 -0.02
N ARG A 161 -8.00 8.24 -0.66
CA ARG A 161 -7.75 6.83 -0.30
C ARG A 161 -6.32 6.41 -0.61
N LEU A 162 -5.78 6.82 -1.76
CA LEU A 162 -4.39 6.56 -2.13
C LEU A 162 -3.43 7.24 -1.14
N LEU A 163 -3.67 8.51 -0.84
CA LEU A 163 -2.89 9.26 0.14
C LEU A 163 -2.97 8.64 1.54
N ALA A 164 -4.16 8.29 2.02
CA ALA A 164 -4.32 7.61 3.31
C ALA A 164 -3.54 6.28 3.31
N SER A 165 -3.61 5.50 2.24
CA SER A 165 -2.85 4.24 2.12
C SER A 165 -1.34 4.46 2.20
N GLN A 166 -0.81 5.47 1.50
CA GLN A 166 0.61 5.83 1.51
C GLN A 166 1.07 6.30 2.90
N LEU A 167 0.35 7.23 3.52
CA LEU A 167 0.66 7.74 4.86
C LEU A 167 0.69 6.61 5.88
N LEU A 168 -0.29 5.72 5.79
CA LEU A 168 -0.40 4.58 6.65
C LEU A 168 0.67 3.51 6.37
N ALA A 169 1.20 3.42 5.15
CA ALA A 169 2.33 2.56 4.83
C ALA A 169 3.65 3.07 5.42
N ALA A 170 3.81 4.39 5.53
CA ALA A 170 4.99 5.05 6.10
C ALA A 170 5.02 5.08 7.66
N ALA A 171 3.98 4.60 8.33
CA ALA A 171 3.83 4.72 9.78
C ALA A 171 4.69 3.72 10.58
N ASP A 172 5.35 4.19 11.64
CA ASP A 172 5.93 3.28 12.65
C ASP A 172 4.85 2.70 13.57
N LEU A 173 3.84 3.52 13.85
CA LEU A 173 2.70 3.22 14.71
C LEU A 173 1.40 3.69 14.05
N TRP A 174 0.39 2.82 14.01
CA TRP A 174 -0.98 3.21 13.69
C TRP A 174 -1.79 3.48 14.94
N LEU A 175 -2.45 4.63 14.95
CA LEU A 175 -3.59 4.93 15.82
C LEU A 175 -4.86 4.80 14.99
N PHE A 176 -5.42 3.60 14.97
CA PHE A 176 -6.63 3.30 14.20
C PHE A 176 -7.88 3.74 14.96
N VAL A 177 -8.54 4.79 14.49
CA VAL A 177 -9.74 5.37 15.10
C VAL A 177 -10.99 4.86 14.41
N THR A 178 -11.89 4.27 15.18
CA THR A 178 -13.23 3.89 14.74
C THR A 178 -14.27 4.36 15.74
N SER A 179 -15.56 4.27 15.41
CA SER A 179 -16.63 4.61 16.34
C SER A 179 -17.48 3.40 16.72
N ALA A 180 -18.24 3.51 17.81
CA ALA A 180 -19.18 2.47 18.24
C ALA A 180 -20.22 2.09 17.16
N ALA A 181 -20.50 3.00 16.21
CA ALA A 181 -21.41 2.75 15.10
C ALA A 181 -20.75 2.10 13.86
N ARG A 182 -19.42 2.14 13.75
CA ARG A 182 -18.67 1.76 12.53
C ARG A 182 -17.52 0.78 12.75
N TYR A 183 -17.30 0.33 13.98
CA TYR A 183 -16.20 -0.61 14.30
C TYR A 183 -16.30 -1.96 13.55
N ALA A 184 -17.50 -2.34 13.10
CA ALA A 184 -17.73 -3.56 12.34
C ALA A 184 -17.71 -3.36 10.81
N ASP A 185 -17.47 -2.14 10.31
CA ASP A 185 -17.44 -1.84 8.87
C ASP A 185 -16.28 -2.58 8.18
N GLN A 186 -16.56 -3.23 7.05
CA GLN A 186 -15.59 -4.11 6.38
C GLN A 186 -14.35 -3.38 5.84
N VAL A 187 -14.51 -2.18 5.26
CA VAL A 187 -13.42 -1.47 4.57
C VAL A 187 -12.22 -1.21 5.51
N PRO A 188 -12.40 -0.65 6.72
CA PRO A 188 -11.31 -0.48 7.67
C PRO A 188 -10.57 -1.77 8.08
N TRP A 189 -11.26 -2.92 8.10
CA TRP A 189 -10.62 -4.19 8.44
C TRP A 189 -9.60 -4.66 7.41
N GLY A 190 -9.77 -4.31 6.13
CA GLY A 190 -8.76 -4.58 5.10
C GLY A 190 -7.45 -3.86 5.38
N PHE A 191 -7.53 -2.60 5.83
CA PHE A 191 -6.39 -1.79 6.24
C PHE A 191 -5.71 -2.35 7.49
N LEU A 192 -6.47 -2.70 8.52
CA LEU A 192 -5.93 -3.33 9.73
C LEU A 192 -5.23 -4.65 9.44
N LYS A 193 -5.81 -5.48 8.56
CA LYS A 193 -5.17 -6.72 8.11
C LYS A 193 -3.85 -6.45 7.39
N ALA A 194 -3.83 -5.47 6.48
CA ALA A 194 -2.61 -5.09 5.77
C ALA A 194 -1.53 -4.54 6.73
N ALA A 195 -1.92 -3.81 7.79
CA ALA A 195 -0.99 -3.37 8.84
C ALA A 195 -0.43 -4.56 9.64
N ALA A 196 -1.28 -5.52 10.01
CA ALA A 196 -0.87 -6.76 10.68
C ALA A 196 0.11 -7.59 9.84
N GLU A 197 -0.15 -7.72 8.54
CA GLU A 197 0.72 -8.44 7.57
C GLU A 197 2.11 -7.80 7.43
N ARG A 198 2.26 -6.51 7.76
CA ARG A 198 3.54 -5.79 7.81
C ARG A 198 4.15 -5.75 9.23
N SER A 199 3.48 -6.36 10.21
CA SER A 199 3.80 -6.28 11.65
C SER A 199 3.94 -4.84 12.16
N ALA A 200 3.17 -3.90 11.61
CA ALA A 200 3.11 -2.56 12.15
C ALA A 200 2.54 -2.59 13.56
N ALA A 201 3.09 -1.75 14.45
CA ALA A 201 2.47 -1.52 15.75
C ALA A 201 1.10 -0.86 15.52
N VAL A 202 0.04 -1.44 16.10
CA VAL A 202 -1.33 -0.93 15.97
C VAL A 202 -1.90 -0.70 17.37
N ALA A 203 -2.43 0.50 17.58
CA ALA A 203 -3.32 0.83 18.67
C ALA A 203 -4.68 1.21 18.09
N VAL A 204 -5.75 0.71 18.70
CA VAL A 204 -7.13 0.95 18.28
C VAL A 204 -7.78 1.91 19.26
N VAL A 205 -8.47 2.91 18.73
CA VAL A 205 -9.23 3.89 19.48
C VAL A 205 -10.70 3.75 19.09
N LEU A 206 -11.53 3.35 20.05
CA LEU A 206 -12.98 3.34 19.93
C LEU A 206 -13.53 4.69 20.42
N ASP A 207 -13.79 5.57 19.46
CA ASP A 207 -14.21 6.96 19.69
C ASP A 207 -15.73 7.13 19.73
N ARG A 208 -16.18 8.15 20.47
CA ARG A 208 -17.59 8.50 20.70
C ARG A 208 -18.42 7.30 21.10
N THR A 209 -17.96 6.60 22.13
CA THR A 209 -18.66 5.43 22.65
C THR A 209 -19.67 5.85 23.71
N PRO A 210 -20.97 5.52 23.55
CA PRO A 210 -21.94 5.74 24.61
C PRO A 210 -21.53 4.97 25.88
N PRO A 211 -21.59 5.58 27.07
CA PRO A 211 -21.18 4.93 28.32
C PRO A 211 -21.86 3.57 28.54
N GLU A 212 -23.13 3.44 28.17
CA GLU A 212 -23.92 2.22 28.29
C GLU A 212 -23.46 1.09 27.35
N ALA A 213 -22.83 1.42 26.22
CA ALA A 213 -22.41 0.46 25.20
C ALA A 213 -20.91 0.15 25.25
N GLU A 214 -20.14 0.90 26.05
CA GLU A 214 -18.68 0.82 26.10
C GLU A 214 -18.15 -0.60 26.29
N HIS A 215 -18.62 -1.27 27.34
CA HIS A 215 -18.10 -2.59 27.69
C HIS A 215 -18.42 -3.64 26.62
N GLU A 216 -19.64 -3.62 26.08
CA GLU A 216 -20.08 -4.59 25.07
C GLU A 216 -19.34 -4.40 23.73
N VAL A 217 -19.25 -3.15 23.27
CA VAL A 217 -18.60 -2.82 21.99
C VAL A 217 -17.09 -3.04 22.08
N ALA A 218 -16.44 -2.63 23.17
CA ALA A 218 -15.00 -2.83 23.36
C ALA A 218 -14.66 -4.33 23.42
N ARG A 219 -15.46 -5.14 24.13
CA ARG A 219 -15.29 -6.59 24.17
C ARG A 219 -15.43 -7.22 22.78
N HIS A 220 -16.50 -6.88 22.05
CA HIS A 220 -16.72 -7.44 20.72
C HIS A 220 -15.63 -7.01 19.72
N LEU A 221 -15.17 -5.76 19.76
CA LEU A 221 -14.05 -5.29 18.95
C LEU A 221 -12.75 -6.02 19.28
N SER A 222 -12.46 -6.26 20.57
CA SER A 222 -11.30 -7.05 21.01
C SER A 222 -11.34 -8.48 20.45
N GLU A 223 -12.51 -9.14 20.49
CA GLU A 223 -12.71 -10.46 19.90
C GLU A 223 -12.47 -10.45 18.38
N MET A 224 -12.97 -9.42 17.68
CA MET A 224 -12.77 -9.27 16.24
C MET A 224 -11.30 -9.02 15.86
N LEU A 225 -10.57 -8.27 16.68
CA LEU A 225 -9.12 -8.01 16.53
C LEU A 225 -8.33 -9.30 16.75
N ALA A 226 -8.62 -10.04 17.83
CA ALA A 226 -7.99 -11.31 18.13
C ALA A 226 -8.18 -12.35 17.00
N ALA A 227 -9.39 -12.46 16.47
CA ALA A 227 -9.70 -13.35 15.34
C ALA A 227 -8.92 -13.04 14.05
N ARG A 228 -8.31 -11.85 13.95
CA ARG A 228 -7.54 -11.39 12.80
C ARG A 228 -6.04 -11.22 13.08
N GLY A 229 -5.56 -11.76 14.21
CA GLY A 229 -4.14 -11.69 14.58
C GLY A 229 -3.70 -10.35 15.16
N LEU A 230 -4.65 -9.51 15.59
CA LEU A 230 -4.41 -8.22 16.24
C LEU A 230 -4.81 -8.26 17.73
N GLY A 231 -4.78 -9.43 18.36
CA GLY A 231 -5.19 -9.61 19.76
C GLY A 231 -4.30 -8.88 20.76
N ASP A 232 -3.04 -8.64 20.42
CA ASP A 232 -2.07 -7.92 21.25
C ASP A 232 -2.13 -6.38 21.06
N SER A 233 -2.99 -5.90 20.15
CA SER A 233 -3.16 -4.47 19.90
C SER A 233 -3.81 -3.78 21.10
N LEU A 234 -3.27 -2.62 21.47
CA LEU A 234 -3.86 -1.81 22.54
C LEU A 234 -5.23 -1.30 22.10
N LEU A 235 -6.24 -1.41 22.96
CA LEU A 235 -7.58 -0.87 22.74
C LEU A 235 -7.84 0.25 23.75
N PHE A 236 -8.06 1.46 23.24
CA PHE A 236 -8.46 2.63 24.02
C PHE A 236 -9.92 2.96 23.72
N THR A 237 -10.68 3.35 24.75
CA THR A 237 -12.04 3.85 24.59
C THR A 237 -12.08 5.34 24.91
N VAL A 238 -12.70 6.12 24.03
CA VAL A 238 -12.99 7.54 24.25
C VAL A 238 -14.51 7.66 24.35
N VAL A 239 -14.98 7.94 25.57
CA VAL A 239 -16.41 8.07 25.88
C VAL A 239 -16.97 9.31 25.20
N GLU A 240 -18.17 9.18 24.64
CA GLU A 240 -18.88 10.31 24.03
C GLU A 240 -19.02 11.46 25.03
N SER A 241 -18.42 12.59 24.68
CA SER A 241 -18.34 13.79 25.53
C SER A 241 -18.72 15.02 24.73
N PRO A 242 -19.37 16.03 25.33
CA PRO A 242 -19.63 17.28 24.65
C PRO A 242 -18.30 17.95 24.26
N VAL A 243 -18.19 18.33 22.99
CA VAL A 243 -17.04 19.07 22.49
C VAL A 243 -17.11 20.49 23.05
N GLY A 244 -16.03 20.94 23.71
CA GLY A 244 -15.96 22.27 24.30
C GLY A 244 -15.99 23.40 23.27
N ALA A 245 -16.10 24.65 23.74
CA ALA A 245 -16.13 25.85 22.89
C ALA A 245 -14.88 26.01 21.99
N ASN A 246 -13.79 25.34 22.32
CA ASN A 246 -12.53 25.29 21.58
C ASN A 246 -12.45 24.12 20.57
N ALA A 247 -13.55 23.42 20.31
CA ALA A 247 -13.59 22.23 19.46
C ALA A 247 -12.71 21.05 19.96
N LEU A 248 -12.39 21.01 21.27
CA LEU A 248 -11.64 19.94 21.91
C LEU A 248 -12.52 19.07 22.81
N LEU A 249 -12.14 17.81 22.98
CA LEU A 249 -12.71 16.95 24.03
C LEU A 249 -12.13 17.32 25.40
N PRO A 250 -12.79 16.95 26.50
CA PRO A 250 -12.18 17.04 27.83
C PRO A 250 -10.83 16.28 27.85
N PRO A 251 -9.74 16.88 28.37
CA PRO A 251 -8.42 16.24 28.38
C PRO A 251 -8.44 14.84 29.02
N ALA A 252 -9.23 14.66 30.08
CA ALA A 252 -9.39 13.39 30.79
C ALA A 252 -9.82 12.23 29.88
N THR A 253 -10.59 12.49 28.82
CA THR A 253 -11.11 11.46 27.91
C THR A 253 -10.01 10.87 27.01
N VAL A 254 -8.91 11.61 26.78
CA VAL A 254 -7.77 11.15 25.96
C VAL A 254 -6.49 10.95 26.77
N ASP A 255 -6.54 11.13 28.09
CA ASP A 255 -5.40 10.99 29.00
C ASP A 255 -4.67 9.63 28.85
N PRO A 256 -5.36 8.47 28.76
CA PRO A 256 -4.67 7.19 28.60
C PRO A 256 -3.83 7.12 27.32
N ILE A 257 -4.39 7.61 26.20
CA ILE A 257 -3.71 7.64 24.90
C ILE A 257 -2.52 8.60 24.97
N ARG A 258 -2.72 9.79 25.54
CA ARG A 258 -1.66 10.80 25.70
C ARG A 258 -0.52 10.29 26.57
N GLN A 259 -0.82 9.68 27.71
CA GLN A 259 0.18 9.11 28.62
C GLN A 259 0.98 8.00 27.96
N TRP A 260 0.32 7.13 27.19
CA TRP A 260 0.99 6.08 26.46
C TRP A 260 1.93 6.62 25.38
N LEU A 261 1.46 7.56 24.54
CA LEU A 261 2.30 8.20 23.53
C LEU A 261 3.46 8.98 24.15
N HIS A 262 3.24 9.68 25.26
CA HIS A 262 4.31 10.35 26.00
C HIS A 262 5.29 9.36 26.61
N GLY A 263 4.81 8.22 27.13
CA GLY A 263 5.67 7.15 27.62
C GLY A 263 6.60 6.60 26.52
N LEU A 264 6.06 6.37 25.32
CA LEU A 264 6.84 5.98 24.14
C LEU A 264 7.85 7.07 23.73
N ALA A 265 7.47 8.34 23.78
CA ALA A 265 8.36 9.44 23.41
C ALA A 265 9.49 9.65 24.44
N ALA A 266 9.18 9.51 25.73
CA ALA A 266 10.12 9.71 26.83
C ALA A 266 11.14 8.56 26.96
N ASP A 267 10.74 7.33 26.61
CA ASP A 267 11.61 6.16 26.65
C ASP A 267 12.20 5.87 25.25
N SER A 268 13.47 6.25 25.07
CA SER A 268 14.18 5.97 23.82
C SER A 268 14.29 4.48 23.49
N ALA A 269 14.36 3.60 24.48
CA ALA A 269 14.44 2.16 24.25
C ALA A 269 13.08 1.62 23.79
N ALA A 270 11.98 2.05 24.43
CA ALA A 270 10.63 1.69 24.00
C ALA A 270 10.34 2.20 22.58
N ARG A 271 10.70 3.46 22.29
CA ARG A 271 10.59 4.03 20.94
C ARG A 271 11.36 3.20 19.91
N SER A 272 12.63 2.94 20.16
CA SER A 272 13.46 2.14 19.25
C SER A 272 12.94 0.71 19.10
N ALA A 273 12.34 0.12 20.13
CA ALA A 273 11.74 -1.21 20.06
C ALA A 273 10.54 -1.23 19.09
N VAL A 274 9.65 -0.24 19.16
CA VAL A 274 8.51 -0.12 18.23
C VAL A 274 8.99 0.04 16.78
N VAL A 275 9.92 0.96 16.54
CA VAL A 275 10.47 1.20 15.19
C VAL A 275 11.15 -0.05 14.64
N ARG A 276 11.99 -0.73 15.43
CA ARG A 276 12.67 -1.96 15.01
C ARG A 276 11.68 -3.09 14.77
N GLN A 277 10.67 -3.26 15.62
CA GLN A 277 9.63 -4.27 15.43
C GLN A 277 8.91 -4.08 14.09
N THR A 278 8.45 -2.85 13.81
CA THR A 278 7.75 -2.54 12.55
C THR A 278 8.68 -2.70 11.34
N LEU A 279 9.95 -2.27 11.44
CA LEU A 279 10.95 -2.43 10.38
C LEU A 279 11.31 -3.90 10.10
N ASP A 280 11.61 -4.68 11.14
CA ASP A 280 11.94 -6.10 11.02
C ASP A 280 10.74 -6.90 10.48
N GLY A 281 9.53 -6.53 10.91
CA GLY A 281 8.28 -7.04 10.38
C GLY A 281 8.11 -6.78 8.89
N ALA A 282 8.32 -5.52 8.48
CA ALA A 282 8.24 -5.12 7.09
C ALA A 282 9.28 -5.85 6.22
N VAL A 283 10.54 -5.91 6.65
CA VAL A 283 11.62 -6.63 5.94
C VAL A 283 11.31 -8.13 5.83
N ARG A 284 10.80 -8.76 6.89
CA ARG A 284 10.40 -10.17 6.87
C ARG A 284 9.25 -10.42 5.90
N SER A 285 8.22 -9.57 5.93
CA SER A 285 7.06 -9.65 5.04
C SER A 285 7.47 -9.52 3.57
N VAL A 286 8.32 -8.53 3.26
CA VAL A 286 8.89 -8.35 1.91
C VAL A 286 9.70 -9.58 1.49
N GLY A 287 10.57 -10.08 2.37
CA GLY A 287 11.41 -11.24 2.09
C GLY A 287 10.60 -12.51 1.80
N GLN A 288 9.52 -12.75 2.55
CA GLN A 288 8.64 -13.91 2.36
C GLN A 288 7.84 -13.80 1.06
N ARG A 289 7.21 -12.66 0.80
CA ARG A 289 6.32 -12.46 -0.36
C ARG A 289 7.08 -12.30 -1.68
N THR A 290 8.38 -12.03 -1.64
CA THR A 290 9.23 -12.03 -2.84
C THR A 290 9.25 -13.39 -3.53
N TYR A 291 9.15 -14.50 -2.78
CA TYR A 291 9.10 -15.84 -3.36
C TYR A 291 7.84 -16.04 -4.22
N ASP A 292 6.69 -15.50 -3.81
CA ASP A 292 5.46 -15.56 -4.60
C ASP A 292 5.63 -14.89 -5.97
N ILE A 293 6.39 -13.79 -6.01
CA ILE A 293 6.69 -13.06 -7.26
C ILE A 293 7.69 -13.84 -8.11
N ALA A 294 8.69 -14.47 -7.50
CA ALA A 294 9.64 -15.33 -8.21
C ALA A 294 8.95 -16.54 -8.85
N ASP A 295 8.02 -17.19 -8.13
CA ASP A 295 7.22 -18.30 -8.64
C ASP A 295 6.31 -17.85 -9.79
N ALA A 296 5.64 -16.71 -9.65
CA ALA A 296 4.84 -16.13 -10.73
C ALA A 296 5.68 -15.81 -11.97
N ALA A 297 6.90 -15.28 -11.79
CA ALA A 297 7.83 -15.01 -12.89
C ALA A 297 8.31 -16.31 -13.57
N ALA A 298 8.54 -17.38 -12.82
CA ALA A 298 8.88 -18.69 -13.38
C ALA A 298 7.74 -19.24 -14.26
N VAL A 299 6.49 -19.14 -13.80
CA VAL A 299 5.30 -19.53 -14.58
C VAL A 299 5.18 -18.72 -15.87
N GLN A 300 5.49 -17.43 -15.84
CA GLN A 300 5.50 -16.57 -17.03
C GLN A 300 6.56 -17.04 -18.04
N ALA A 301 7.77 -17.33 -17.58
CA ALA A 301 8.86 -17.81 -18.43
C ALA A 301 8.52 -19.16 -19.07
N GLU A 302 7.99 -20.11 -18.29
CA GLU A 302 7.56 -21.41 -18.79
C GLU A 302 6.45 -21.26 -19.84
N THR A 303 5.42 -20.46 -19.54
CA THR A 303 4.30 -20.20 -20.46
C THR A 303 4.78 -19.55 -21.75
N ALA A 304 5.67 -18.56 -21.66
CA ALA A 304 6.24 -17.90 -22.85
C ALA A 304 7.03 -18.89 -23.71
N ASN A 305 7.82 -19.76 -23.10
CA ASN A 305 8.57 -20.79 -23.81
C ASN A 305 7.65 -21.80 -24.51
N ARG A 306 6.57 -22.23 -23.83
CA ARG A 306 5.57 -23.11 -24.44
C ARG A 306 4.88 -22.45 -25.64
N LEU A 307 4.42 -21.20 -25.49
CA LEU A 307 3.76 -20.45 -26.57
C LEU A 307 4.69 -20.27 -27.79
N ARG A 308 5.98 -19.97 -27.57
CA ARG A 308 6.96 -19.89 -28.67
C ARG A 308 7.15 -21.24 -29.35
N ALA A 309 7.22 -22.32 -28.58
CA ALA A 309 7.37 -23.66 -29.13
C ALA A 309 6.13 -24.11 -29.91
N ASP A 310 4.92 -23.77 -29.45
CA ASP A 310 3.66 -24.02 -30.16
C ASP A 310 3.61 -23.25 -31.48
N ALA A 311 3.95 -21.95 -31.46
CA ALA A 311 4.00 -21.13 -32.67
C ALA A 311 5.03 -21.65 -33.68
N GLY A 312 6.21 -22.06 -33.22
CA GLY A 312 7.24 -22.68 -34.05
C GLY A 312 6.77 -23.99 -34.68
N ARG A 313 6.15 -24.89 -33.90
CA ARG A 313 5.57 -26.13 -34.42
C ARG A 313 4.51 -25.88 -35.48
N ALA A 314 3.57 -24.97 -35.22
CA ALA A 314 2.52 -24.63 -36.17
C ALA A 314 3.08 -24.06 -37.49
N TYR A 315 4.13 -23.21 -37.39
CA TYR A 315 4.83 -22.68 -38.56
C TYR A 315 5.54 -23.79 -39.36
N ASP A 316 6.26 -24.66 -38.67
CA ASP A 316 6.98 -25.79 -39.29
C ASP A 316 6.01 -26.78 -39.96
N ASP A 317 4.87 -27.07 -39.32
CA ASP A 317 3.81 -27.92 -39.88
C ASP A 317 3.20 -27.30 -41.13
N ALA A 318 2.89 -25.99 -41.10
CA ALA A 318 2.40 -25.27 -42.26
C ALA A 318 3.42 -25.27 -43.40
N GLY A 319 4.71 -25.05 -43.09
CA GLY A 319 5.81 -25.12 -44.05
C GLY A 319 5.92 -26.49 -44.71
N ARG A 320 5.86 -27.58 -43.92
CA ARG A 320 5.83 -28.96 -44.43
C ARG A 320 4.62 -29.22 -45.34
N ALA A 321 3.44 -28.76 -44.93
CA ALA A 321 2.22 -28.93 -45.71
C ALA A 321 2.29 -28.21 -47.07
N VAL A 322 2.82 -26.97 -47.11
CA VAL A 322 3.04 -26.22 -48.35
C VAL A 322 4.07 -26.92 -49.24
N ALA A 323 5.19 -27.37 -48.68
CA ALA A 323 6.23 -28.07 -49.43
C ALA A 323 5.70 -29.37 -50.07
N ALA A 324 4.94 -30.17 -49.31
CA ALA A 324 4.27 -31.37 -49.81
C ALA A 324 3.27 -31.03 -50.92
N ALA A 325 2.45 -29.98 -50.75
CA ALA A 325 1.46 -29.57 -51.75
C ALA A 325 2.09 -29.13 -53.08
N ILE A 326 3.29 -28.54 -53.05
CA ILE A 326 4.09 -28.17 -54.23
C ILE A 326 4.67 -29.43 -54.89
N GLN A 327 5.26 -30.35 -54.11
CA GLN A 327 5.86 -31.58 -54.64
C GLN A 327 4.83 -32.51 -55.29
N ASP A 328 3.65 -32.66 -54.70
CA ASP A 328 2.59 -33.54 -55.20
C ASP A 328 1.79 -32.92 -56.37
N GLY A 329 2.17 -31.72 -56.83
CA GLY A 329 1.54 -31.01 -57.94
C GLY A 329 0.11 -30.54 -57.66
N THR A 330 -0.39 -30.71 -56.43
CA THR A 330 -1.75 -30.35 -56.01
C THR A 330 -2.06 -28.86 -56.23
N MET A 331 -1.09 -27.97 -56.03
CA MET A 331 -1.26 -26.54 -56.34
C MET A 331 -1.33 -26.24 -57.84
N LEU A 332 -0.66 -27.04 -58.68
CA LEU A 332 -0.63 -26.87 -60.13
C LEU A 332 -1.80 -27.56 -60.83
N ARG A 333 -2.48 -28.52 -60.19
CA ARG A 333 -3.62 -29.25 -60.80
C ARG A 333 -4.73 -28.32 -61.28
N GLY A 334 -5.06 -27.27 -60.55
CA GLY A 334 -6.11 -26.33 -60.95
C GLY A 334 -5.75 -25.54 -62.20
N GLU A 335 -4.52 -25.02 -62.25
CA GLU A 335 -4.04 -24.21 -63.37
C GLU A 335 -3.75 -25.06 -64.62
N VAL A 336 -3.18 -26.26 -64.44
CA VAL A 336 -2.99 -27.24 -65.51
C VAL A 336 -4.32 -27.73 -66.07
N LEU A 337 -5.31 -27.99 -65.22
CA LEU A 337 -6.66 -28.38 -65.67
C LEU A 337 -7.34 -27.23 -66.42
N ALA A 338 -7.24 -26.00 -65.93
CA ALA A 338 -7.78 -24.82 -66.59
C ALA A 338 -7.14 -24.61 -67.97
N ARG A 339 -5.81 -24.70 -68.05
CA ARG A 339 -5.05 -24.55 -69.30
C ARG A 339 -5.31 -25.70 -70.29
N TRP A 340 -5.50 -26.92 -69.79
CA TRP A 340 -5.91 -28.06 -70.60
C TRP A 340 -7.33 -27.90 -71.15
N GLN A 341 -8.27 -27.43 -70.32
CA GLN A 341 -9.64 -27.12 -70.75
C GLN A 341 -9.66 -25.99 -71.79
N GLU A 342 -8.82 -24.97 -71.63
CA GLU A 342 -8.67 -23.88 -72.59
C GLU A 342 -8.08 -24.37 -73.93
N PHE A 343 -7.04 -25.21 -73.89
CA PHE A 343 -6.43 -25.82 -75.07
C PHE A 343 -7.39 -26.75 -75.84
N VAL A 344 -8.20 -27.53 -75.13
CA VAL A 344 -9.23 -28.39 -75.73
C VAL A 344 -10.44 -27.58 -76.22
N GLY A 345 -10.83 -26.53 -75.48
CA GLY A 345 -11.97 -25.68 -75.82
C GLY A 345 -11.74 -24.72 -76.99
N THR A 346 -10.48 -24.33 -77.24
CA THR A 346 -10.11 -23.43 -78.35
C THR A 346 -9.79 -24.15 -79.66
N GLY A 347 -9.78 -25.50 -79.67
CA GLY A 347 -9.61 -26.30 -80.87
C GLY A 347 -8.18 -26.35 -81.43
N GLU A 348 -7.17 -25.88 -80.68
CA GLU A 348 -5.76 -25.92 -81.10
C GLU A 348 -5.23 -27.35 -81.27
N LEU A 349 -5.76 -28.33 -80.52
CA LEU A 349 -5.41 -29.74 -80.62
C LEU A 349 -5.74 -30.34 -82.00
N LEU A 350 -6.79 -29.85 -82.66
CA LEU A 350 -7.18 -30.27 -84.01
C LEU A 350 -6.31 -29.61 -85.10
N ARG A 351 -5.67 -28.46 -84.83
CA ARG A 351 -4.79 -27.78 -85.79
C ARG A 351 -3.35 -28.30 -85.80
N GLY A 352 -2.92 -28.98 -84.73
CA GLY A 352 -1.56 -29.53 -84.62
C GLY A 352 -1.38 -30.95 -85.17
N LEU A 353 -2.47 -31.60 -85.60
CA LEU A 353 -2.49 -32.98 -86.14
C LEU A 353 -2.67 -33.03 -87.67
N GLU A 354 -2.70 -31.87 -88.34
CA GLU A 354 -2.59 -31.72 -89.81
C GLU A 354 -1.14 -31.46 -90.23
#